data_AF-A0A9Q4MR12-F1
#
_entry.id   AF-A0A9Q4MR12-F1
#
_cell.length_a   1.000
_cell.length_b   1.000
_cell.length_c   1.000
_cell.angle_alpha   90.00
_cell.angle_beta   90.00
_cell.angle_gamma   90.00
#
_symmetry.space_group_name_H-M   'P 1'
#
loop_
_entity.id
_entity.type
_entity.pdbx_description
1 polymer ?
#
loop_
_entity_poly.entity_id
_entity_poly.type
_entity_poly.pdbx_seq_one_letter_code
_entity_poly.pdbx_strand_id
1 'polypeptide(L)'
;MLLSFAVLFGMRYDVGQDHLAYLDGYINPFLHKEYEPLFALIRDTLSNAGVHPIVFFAVCAFIQVFCLFYFMKDCKFLYPALIVSLFMGQFFIHWMNGIRQDIAGCIFLCAITCVIDKRIVGFFTLVLISVGFHYSAVILFPFYFLYLKKDHYFNSVNVQYLLLFVVAYVAIYNVDLLTYINDDIFYLATLSGYEMYT
;
A
#
# COMPACT_ATOMS: atom_id res chain seq x y z
N MET A 1 15.37 12.63 -5.29
CA MET A 1 13.94 12.29 -5.20
C MET A 1 13.62 11.39 -4.00
N LEU A 2 14.19 10.19 -3.87
CA LEU A 2 13.85 9.31 -2.72
C LEU A 2 14.06 10.01 -1.37
N LEU A 3 15.26 10.55 -1.13
CA LEU A 3 15.58 11.26 0.11
C LEU A 3 14.81 12.59 0.25
N SER A 4 14.67 13.34 -0.84
CA SER A 4 13.94 14.62 -0.80
C SER A 4 12.45 14.41 -0.48
N PHE A 5 11.83 13.36 -1.03
CA PHE A 5 10.45 12.97 -0.70
C PHE A 5 10.35 12.55 0.76
N ALA A 6 11.22 11.64 1.21
CA ALA A 6 11.25 11.15 2.59
C ALA A 6 11.42 12.29 3.60
N VAL A 7 12.35 13.22 3.37
CA VAL A 7 12.58 14.37 4.26
C VAL A 7 11.38 15.30 4.26
N LEU A 8 10.85 15.67 3.09
CA LEU A 8 9.71 16.59 3.00
C LEU A 8 8.46 16.05 3.71
N PHE A 9 8.12 14.79 3.47
CA PHE A 9 6.95 14.15 4.11
C PHE A 9 7.22 13.68 5.54
N GLY A 10 8.49 13.48 5.91
CA GLY A 10 8.88 13.25 7.30
C GLY A 10 8.71 14.50 8.18
N MET A 11 8.98 15.68 7.62
CA MET A 11 8.83 16.97 8.33
C MET A 11 7.39 17.50 8.35
N ARG A 12 6.44 16.81 7.71
CA ARG A 12 5.04 17.23 7.73
C ARG A 12 4.53 17.21 9.17
N TYR A 13 3.63 18.13 9.48
CA TYR A 13 3.01 18.20 10.80
C TYR A 13 1.53 18.53 10.63
N ASP A 14 0.69 17.77 11.35
CA ASP A 14 -0.76 17.97 11.44
C ASP A 14 -1.46 18.11 10.07
N VAL A 15 -1.10 17.22 9.15
CA VAL A 15 -1.73 17.11 7.83
C VAL A 15 -2.02 15.65 7.53
N GLY A 16 -3.20 15.40 6.95
CA GLY A 16 -3.71 14.06 6.68
C GLY A 16 -4.43 13.44 7.88
N GLN A 17 -5.30 12.46 7.61
CA GLN A 17 -6.25 11.90 8.56
C GLN A 17 -5.59 11.17 9.74
N ASP A 18 -4.50 10.43 9.47
CA ASP A 18 -3.90 9.50 10.44
C ASP A 18 -2.58 10.02 11.06
N HIS A 19 -2.11 11.21 10.68
CA HIS A 19 -0.81 11.74 11.12
C HIS A 19 -0.71 11.91 12.63
N LEU A 20 -1.68 12.61 13.25
CA LEU A 20 -1.66 12.84 14.70
C LEU A 20 -1.78 11.54 15.49
N ALA A 21 -2.58 10.59 14.99
CA ALA A 21 -2.73 9.28 15.63
C ALA A 21 -1.40 8.51 15.63
N TYR A 22 -0.65 8.49 14.52
CA TYR A 22 0.67 7.86 14.51
C TYR A 22 1.72 8.62 15.31
N LEU A 23 1.64 9.96 15.35
CA LEU A 23 2.54 10.76 16.18
C LEU A 23 2.33 10.45 17.67
N ASP A 24 1.09 10.40 18.12
CA ASP A 24 0.74 10.00 19.49
C ASP A 24 1.17 8.55 19.75
N GLY A 25 0.89 7.63 18.82
CA GLY A 25 1.34 6.25 18.89
C GLY A 25 2.87 6.09 18.95
N TYR A 26 3.62 7.03 18.36
CA TYR A 26 5.08 7.05 18.41
C TYR A 26 5.62 7.62 19.73
N ILE A 27 5.03 8.69 20.25
CA ILE A 27 5.42 9.33 21.52
C ILE A 27 5.00 8.45 22.71
N ASN A 28 3.85 7.80 22.62
CA ASN A 28 3.24 7.01 23.68
C ASN A 28 3.03 5.54 23.25
N PRO A 29 4.10 4.79 22.91
CA PRO A 29 3.97 3.45 22.31
C PRO A 29 3.28 2.43 23.22
N PHE A 30 3.36 2.61 24.55
CA PHE A 30 2.71 1.72 25.52
C PHE A 30 1.18 1.84 25.53
N LEU A 31 0.64 2.98 25.09
CA LEU A 31 -0.80 3.23 25.02
C LEU A 31 -1.42 2.73 23.70
N HIS A 32 -0.59 2.46 22.69
CA HIS A 32 -1.02 2.13 21.33
C HIS A 32 -0.38 0.84 20.84
N LYS A 33 -0.88 -0.32 21.28
CA LYS A 33 -0.32 -1.64 20.91
C LYS A 33 -0.91 -2.26 19.65
N GLU A 34 -1.91 -1.62 19.06
CA GLU A 34 -2.78 -2.20 18.03
C GLU A 34 -2.24 -2.08 16.60
N TYR A 35 -0.95 -1.81 16.43
CA TYR A 35 -0.34 -1.75 15.10
C TYR A 35 0.16 -3.11 14.62
N GLU A 36 0.20 -3.25 13.30
CA GLU A 36 0.72 -4.42 12.59
C GLU A 36 2.21 -4.63 12.92
N PRO A 37 2.68 -5.88 12.93
CA PRO A 37 3.96 -6.21 13.55
C PRO A 37 5.17 -5.46 12.98
N LEU A 38 5.25 -5.24 11.67
CA LEU A 38 6.39 -4.54 11.06
C LEU A 38 6.28 -3.03 11.21
N PHE A 39 5.07 -2.48 11.18
CA PHE A 39 4.87 -1.05 11.47
C PHE A 39 5.22 -0.75 12.94
N ALA A 40 4.72 -1.56 13.86
CA ALA A 40 5.05 -1.51 15.29
C ALA A 40 6.55 -1.67 15.52
N LEU A 41 7.21 -2.63 14.85
CA LEU A 41 8.65 -2.85 14.96
C LEU A 41 9.46 -1.60 14.59
N ILE A 42 9.15 -0.93 13.48
CA ILE A 42 9.86 0.29 13.06
C ILE A 42 9.63 1.41 14.08
N ARG A 43 8.36 1.63 14.45
CA ARG A 43 7.97 2.65 15.42
C ARG A 43 8.67 2.45 16.76
N ASP A 44 8.56 1.25 17.34
CA ASP A 44 9.09 0.92 18.67
C ASP A 44 10.61 0.99 18.68
N THR A 45 11.27 0.51 17.63
CA THR A 45 12.74 0.59 17.52
C THR A 45 13.21 2.03 17.55
N LEU A 46 12.60 2.91 16.75
CA LEU A 46 12.99 4.32 16.66
C LEU A 46 12.60 5.11 17.92
N SER A 47 11.41 4.87 18.46
CA SER A 47 10.91 5.52 19.68
C SER A 47 11.74 5.13 20.90
N ASN A 48 12.02 3.83 21.09
CA ASN A 48 12.87 3.36 22.19
C ASN A 48 14.32 3.83 22.08
N ALA A 49 14.81 4.12 20.86
CA ALA A 49 16.11 4.72 20.62
C ALA A 49 16.13 6.25 20.85
N GLY A 50 15.02 6.88 21.22
CA GLY A 50 14.91 8.32 21.44
C GLY A 50 15.02 9.14 20.16
N VAL A 51 14.77 8.54 18.99
CA VAL A 51 14.87 9.22 17.69
C VAL A 51 13.66 10.14 17.51
N HIS A 52 13.89 11.31 16.90
CA HIS A 52 12.82 12.27 16.64
C HIS A 52 11.73 11.69 15.69
N PRO A 53 10.42 11.93 15.94
CA PRO A 53 9.33 11.35 15.14
C PRO A 53 9.39 11.65 13.63
N ILE A 54 10.01 12.76 13.23
CA ILE A 54 10.27 13.11 11.82
C ILE A 54 10.99 11.96 11.09
N VAL A 55 11.93 11.28 11.76
CA VAL A 55 12.67 10.17 11.15
C VAL A 55 11.75 8.99 10.91
N PHE A 56 10.81 8.70 11.82
CA PHE A 56 9.83 7.65 11.64
C PHE A 56 8.95 7.89 10.41
N PHE A 57 8.38 9.09 10.30
CA PHE A 57 7.60 9.46 9.11
C PHE A 57 8.44 9.48 7.83
N ALA A 58 9.71 9.90 7.91
CA ALA A 58 10.63 9.86 6.78
C ALA A 58 10.94 8.42 6.34
N VAL A 59 11.10 7.48 7.27
CA VAL A 59 11.27 6.05 6.97
C VAL A 59 10.03 5.49 6.27
N CYS A 60 8.82 5.79 6.78
CA CYS A 60 7.57 5.39 6.13
C CYS A 60 7.47 5.90 4.68
N ALA A 61 7.70 7.20 4.48
CA ALA A 61 7.68 7.83 3.16
C ALA A 61 8.79 7.29 2.24
N PHE A 62 9.97 7.00 2.80
CA PHE A 62 11.08 6.40 2.07
C PHE A 62 10.73 5.01 1.54
N ILE A 63 10.12 4.15 2.37
CA ILE A 63 9.71 2.80 1.96
C ILE A 63 8.75 2.87 0.77
N GLN A 64 7.72 3.72 0.84
CA GLN A 64 6.73 3.90 -0.22
C GLN A 64 7.41 4.29 -1.55
N VAL A 65 8.18 5.38 -1.55
CA VAL A 65 8.82 5.88 -2.76
C VAL A 65 9.93 4.94 -3.26
N PHE A 66 10.70 4.31 -2.37
CA PHE A 66 11.71 3.31 -2.75
C PHE A 66 11.07 2.15 -3.51
N CYS A 67 9.98 1.58 -2.98
CA CYS A 67 9.31 0.44 -3.59
C CYS A 67 8.73 0.79 -4.97
N LEU A 68 8.13 1.99 -5.11
CA LEU A 68 7.62 2.46 -6.39
C LEU A 68 8.74 2.59 -7.45
N PHE A 69 9.87 3.19 -7.09
CA PHE A 69 11.01 3.34 -8.00
C PHE A 69 11.72 2.03 -8.29
N TYR A 70 11.76 1.11 -7.33
CA TYR A 70 12.27 -0.24 -7.52
C TYR A 70 11.42 -1.02 -8.53
N PHE A 71 10.08 -0.96 -8.42
CA PHE A 71 9.18 -1.58 -9.39
C PHE A 71 9.40 -1.02 -10.80
N MET A 72 9.62 0.30 -10.92
CA MET A 72 9.81 0.97 -12.21
C MET A 72 11.27 1.01 -12.69
N LYS A 73 12.19 0.25 -12.07
CA LYS A 73 13.65 0.35 -12.32
C LYS A 73 14.04 0.08 -13.78
N ASP A 74 13.27 -0.75 -14.49
CA ASP A 74 13.53 -1.12 -15.89
C ASP A 74 12.81 -0.18 -16.88
N CYS A 75 11.93 0.71 -16.39
CA CYS A 75 11.14 1.66 -17.17
C CYS A 75 11.50 3.11 -16.82
N LYS A 76 12.80 3.42 -16.68
CA LYS A 76 13.29 4.74 -16.20
C LYS A 76 12.82 5.92 -17.04
N PHE A 77 12.57 5.71 -18.33
CA PHE A 77 12.04 6.74 -19.23
C PHE A 77 10.65 7.25 -18.79
N LEU A 78 9.91 6.47 -17.99
CA LEU A 78 8.62 6.87 -17.41
C LEU A 78 8.75 7.65 -16.10
N TYR A 79 9.96 7.86 -15.55
CA TYR A 79 10.12 8.57 -14.28
C TYR A 79 9.52 9.98 -14.28
N PRO A 80 9.68 10.82 -15.32
CA PRO A 80 9.01 12.12 -15.36
C PRO A 80 7.49 12.01 -15.28
N ALA A 81 6.90 11.08 -16.05
CA ALA A 81 5.47 10.83 -16.03
C ALA A 81 5.00 10.33 -14.66
N LEU A 82 5.75 9.41 -14.05
CA LEU A 82 5.48 8.89 -12.71
C LEU A 82 5.47 10.00 -11.65
N ILE A 83 6.45 10.90 -11.68
CA ILE A 83 6.54 12.05 -10.77
C ILE A 83 5.33 12.97 -10.97
N VAL A 84 5.03 13.31 -12.22
CA VAL A 84 3.87 14.13 -12.55
C VAL A 84 2.58 13.47 -12.04
N SER A 85 2.39 12.18 -12.26
CA SER A 85 1.25 11.44 -11.74
C SER A 85 1.21 11.47 -10.21
N LEU A 86 2.34 11.22 -9.53
CA LEU A 86 2.41 11.17 -8.07
C LEU A 86 1.96 12.50 -7.43
N PHE A 87 2.43 13.64 -7.97
CA PHE A 87 2.14 14.96 -7.43
C PHE A 87 0.85 15.58 -8.01
N MET A 88 0.70 15.64 -9.32
CA MET A 88 -0.48 16.27 -9.96
C MET A 88 -1.73 15.39 -9.84
N GLY A 89 -1.55 14.06 -9.82
CA GLY A 89 -2.63 13.11 -9.53
C GLY A 89 -2.93 12.94 -8.04
N GLN A 90 -2.24 13.67 -7.15
CA GLN A 90 -2.48 13.69 -5.70
C GLN A 90 -2.32 12.33 -5.00
N PHE A 91 -1.71 11.32 -5.63
CA PHE A 91 -1.47 10.01 -5.00
C PHE A 91 -0.64 10.11 -3.73
N PHE A 92 0.28 11.06 -3.66
CA PHE A 92 1.05 11.30 -2.43
C PHE A 92 0.16 11.67 -1.23
N ILE A 93 -1.01 12.30 -1.46
CA ILE A 93 -1.93 12.64 -0.37
C ILE A 93 -2.48 11.35 0.21
N HIS A 94 -2.96 10.43 -0.62
CA HIS A 94 -3.44 9.12 -0.16
C HIS A 94 -2.37 8.40 0.68
N TRP A 95 -1.12 8.35 0.18
CA TRP A 95 0.01 7.75 0.89
C TRP A 95 0.27 8.33 2.27
N MET A 96 -0.03 9.61 2.47
CA MET A 96 0.15 10.33 3.72
C MET A 96 -1.08 10.26 4.65
N ASN A 97 -2.22 9.76 4.15
CA ASN A 97 -3.48 9.62 4.89
C ASN A 97 -3.81 8.16 5.25
N GLY A 98 -3.14 7.20 4.62
CA GLY A 98 -3.26 5.77 4.89
C GLY A 98 -1.87 5.11 4.91
N ILE A 99 -0.97 5.61 5.76
CA ILE A 99 0.47 5.27 5.68
C ILE A 99 0.70 3.74 5.65
N ARG A 100 0.01 3.01 6.54
CA ARG A 100 0.13 1.56 6.68
C ARG A 100 -0.30 0.79 5.42
N GLN A 101 -1.52 1.05 4.94
CA GLN A 101 -2.05 0.41 3.74
C GLN A 101 -1.22 0.77 2.49
N ASP A 102 -0.75 2.01 2.39
CA ASP A 102 0.02 2.47 1.23
C ASP A 102 1.45 1.93 1.24
N ILE A 103 2.07 1.75 2.41
CA ILE A 103 3.33 0.99 2.52
C ILE A 103 3.11 -0.45 2.04
N ALA A 104 2.05 -1.12 2.52
CA ALA A 104 1.75 -2.49 2.12
C ALA A 104 1.52 -2.62 0.61
N GLY A 105 0.78 -1.67 0.01
CA GLY A 105 0.56 -1.58 -1.44
C GLY A 105 1.84 -1.30 -2.22
N CYS A 106 2.70 -0.42 -1.75
CA CYS A 106 3.99 -0.15 -2.40
C CYS A 106 4.92 -1.38 -2.36
N ILE A 107 4.97 -2.11 -1.23
CA ILE A 107 5.72 -3.37 -1.12
C ILE A 107 5.14 -4.42 -2.07
N PHE A 108 3.82 -4.45 -2.27
CA PHE A 108 3.18 -5.33 -3.25
C PHE A 108 3.62 -5.01 -4.69
N LEU A 109 3.88 -3.75 -5.06
CA LEU A 109 4.49 -3.43 -6.36
C LEU A 109 5.85 -4.13 -6.54
N CYS A 110 6.65 -4.23 -5.46
CA CYS A 110 7.87 -5.04 -5.49
C CYS A 110 7.56 -6.53 -5.65
N ALA A 111 6.51 -7.04 -4.99
CA ALA A 111 6.07 -8.44 -5.15
C ALA A 111 5.69 -8.76 -6.60
N ILE A 112 5.08 -7.82 -7.34
CA ILE A 112 4.75 -7.98 -8.76
C ILE A 112 6.01 -8.26 -9.60
N THR A 113 7.17 -7.66 -9.28
CA THR A 113 8.42 -8.00 -9.99
C THR A 113 8.77 -9.48 -9.86
N CYS A 114 8.50 -10.08 -8.69
CA CYS A 114 8.69 -11.52 -8.48
C CYS A 114 7.67 -12.36 -9.26
N VAL A 115 6.44 -11.87 -9.45
CA VAL A 115 5.44 -12.54 -10.30
C VAL A 115 5.93 -12.60 -11.75
N ILE A 116 6.39 -11.46 -12.29
CA ILE A 116 6.91 -11.34 -13.66
C ILE A 116 8.10 -12.29 -13.87
N ASP A 117 9.01 -12.34 -12.89
CA ASP A 117 10.19 -13.21 -12.90
C ASP A 117 9.88 -14.68 -12.54
N LYS A 118 8.62 -15.03 -12.27
CA LYS A 118 8.19 -16.37 -11.81
C LYS A 118 8.90 -16.84 -10.52
N ARG A 119 9.28 -15.91 -9.65
CA ARG A 119 9.94 -16.15 -8.35
C ARG A 119 8.90 -16.27 -7.24
N ILE A 120 8.29 -17.46 -7.13
CA ILE A 120 7.20 -17.74 -6.17
C ILE A 120 7.55 -17.44 -4.70
N VAL A 121 8.76 -17.84 -4.27
CA VAL A 121 9.21 -17.62 -2.88
C VAL A 121 9.37 -16.12 -2.60
N GLY A 122 9.94 -15.37 -3.55
CA GLY A 122 10.11 -13.93 -3.45
C GLY A 122 8.75 -13.21 -3.38
N PHE A 123 7.78 -13.65 -4.18
CA PHE A 123 6.41 -13.12 -4.13
C PHE A 123 5.79 -13.29 -2.75
N PHE A 124 5.70 -14.53 -2.25
CA PHE A 124 5.03 -14.78 -0.96
C PHE A 124 5.77 -14.16 0.22
N THR A 125 7.10 -14.05 0.15
CA THR A 125 7.88 -13.32 1.16
C THR A 125 7.48 -11.84 1.19
N LEU A 126 7.41 -11.18 0.03
CA LEU A 126 7.03 -9.77 -0.05
C LEU A 126 5.57 -9.53 0.33
N VAL A 127 4.66 -10.44 -0.04
CA VAL A 127 3.25 -10.36 0.41
C VAL A 127 3.14 -10.53 1.93
N LEU A 128 3.89 -11.46 2.53
CA LEU A 128 3.93 -11.60 3.98
C LEU A 128 4.47 -10.34 4.68
N ILE A 129 5.48 -9.69 4.08
CA ILE A 129 5.96 -8.39 4.55
C ILE A 129 4.84 -7.33 4.42
N SER A 130 4.12 -7.27 3.30
CA SER A 130 2.96 -6.37 3.16
C SER A 130 1.91 -6.61 4.25
N VAL A 131 1.60 -7.86 4.59
CA VAL A 131 0.70 -8.22 5.71
C VAL A 131 1.22 -7.68 7.04
N GLY A 132 2.54 -7.70 7.24
CA GLY A 132 3.17 -7.12 8.42
C GLY A 132 3.01 -5.59 8.56
N PHE A 133 2.64 -4.89 7.49
CA PHE A 133 2.29 -3.47 7.52
C PHE A 133 0.78 -3.22 7.49
N HIS A 134 0.01 -4.13 6.89
CA HIS A 134 -1.44 -4.02 6.79
C HIS A 134 -2.07 -5.40 6.56
N TYR A 135 -2.87 -5.90 7.50
CA TYR A 135 -3.39 -7.26 7.48
C TYR A 135 -4.24 -7.60 6.26
N SER A 136 -5.01 -6.64 5.74
CA SER A 136 -5.85 -6.84 4.56
C SER A 136 -5.04 -7.22 3.30
N ALA A 137 -3.71 -6.97 3.29
CA ALA A 137 -2.80 -7.45 2.26
C ALA A 137 -2.77 -8.98 2.12
N VAL A 138 -3.36 -9.74 3.05
CA VAL A 138 -3.56 -11.19 2.93
C VAL A 138 -4.38 -11.56 1.68
N ILE A 139 -5.24 -10.65 1.20
CA ILE A 139 -5.99 -10.86 -0.05
C ILE A 139 -5.09 -10.95 -1.29
N LEU A 140 -3.80 -10.57 -1.18
CA LEU A 140 -2.87 -10.53 -2.29
C LEU A 140 -2.23 -11.90 -2.61
N PHE A 141 -2.30 -12.88 -1.70
CA PHE A 141 -1.72 -14.22 -1.90
C PHE A 141 -2.21 -14.93 -3.19
N PRO A 142 -3.50 -14.94 -3.53
CA PRO A 142 -4.00 -15.63 -4.73
C PRO A 142 -3.53 -15.03 -6.05
N PHE A 143 -3.07 -13.77 -6.07
CA PHE A 143 -2.72 -13.06 -7.30
C PHE A 143 -1.55 -13.69 -8.05
N TYR A 144 -0.66 -14.41 -7.37
CA TYR A 144 0.39 -15.18 -8.05
C TYR A 144 -0.22 -16.21 -9.02
N PHE A 145 -1.19 -17.00 -8.55
CA PHE A 145 -1.82 -18.04 -9.35
C PHE A 145 -2.74 -17.45 -10.43
N LEU A 146 -3.40 -16.32 -10.14
CA LEU A 146 -4.20 -15.61 -11.13
C LEU A 146 -3.32 -15.16 -12.31
N TYR A 147 -2.14 -14.62 -12.03
CA TYR A 147 -1.20 -14.22 -13.07
C TYR A 147 -0.71 -15.41 -13.92
N LEU A 148 -0.42 -16.56 -13.28
CA LEU A 148 0.00 -17.76 -14.02
C LEU A 148 -1.07 -18.25 -15.00
N LYS A 149 -2.35 -17.98 -14.71
CA LYS A 149 -3.49 -18.32 -15.56
C LYS A 149 -4.02 -17.13 -16.37
N LYS A 150 -3.27 -16.03 -16.47
CA LYS A 150 -3.72 -14.80 -17.14
C LYS A 150 -4.15 -15.05 -18.59
N ASP A 151 -3.45 -15.93 -19.30
CA ASP A 151 -3.73 -16.22 -20.71
C ASP A 151 -5.00 -17.06 -20.89
N HIS A 152 -5.51 -17.67 -19.81
CA HIS A 152 -6.80 -18.36 -19.81
C HIS A 152 -7.95 -17.39 -19.51
N TYR A 153 -7.79 -16.52 -18.52
CA TYR A 153 -8.86 -15.62 -18.06
C TYR A 153 -8.96 -14.31 -18.85
N PHE A 154 -7.85 -13.80 -19.38
CA PHE A 154 -7.76 -12.47 -19.99
C PHE A 154 -7.27 -12.52 -21.44
N ASN A 155 -7.53 -13.61 -22.17
CA ASN A 155 -7.02 -13.79 -23.53
C ASN A 155 -7.66 -12.85 -24.58
N SER A 156 -8.89 -12.39 -24.33
CA SER A 156 -9.64 -11.56 -25.28
C SER A 156 -9.49 -10.08 -24.96
N VAL A 157 -9.01 -9.29 -25.92
CA VAL A 157 -8.92 -7.83 -25.81
C VAL A 157 -10.29 -7.20 -25.52
N ASN A 158 -11.37 -7.77 -26.07
CA ASN A 158 -12.73 -7.30 -25.81
C ASN A 158 -13.15 -7.53 -24.35
N VAL A 159 -12.73 -8.66 -23.76
CA VAL A 159 -12.96 -8.94 -22.34
C VAL A 159 -12.18 -7.95 -21.48
N GLN A 160 -10.93 -7.65 -21.83
CA GLN A 160 -10.12 -6.65 -21.13
C GLN A 160 -10.76 -5.25 -21.20
N TYR A 161 -11.22 -4.81 -22.37
CA TYR A 161 -11.93 -3.54 -22.52
C TYR A 161 -13.26 -3.49 -21.80
N LEU A 162 -14.03 -4.58 -21.81
CA LEU A 162 -15.28 -4.69 -21.05
C LEU A 162 -15.02 -4.56 -19.55
N LEU A 163 -14.03 -5.27 -19.02
CA LEU A 163 -13.65 -5.17 -17.61
C LEU A 163 -13.19 -3.75 -17.25
N LEU A 164 -12.37 -3.12 -18.09
CA LEU A 164 -11.94 -1.74 -17.89
C LEU A 164 -13.13 -0.77 -17.91
N PHE A 165 -14.07 -0.95 -18.84
CA PHE A 165 -15.28 -0.14 -18.92
C PHE A 165 -16.15 -0.31 -17.67
N VAL A 166 -16.36 -1.54 -17.20
CA VAL A 166 -17.13 -1.82 -15.97
C VAL A 166 -16.48 -1.15 -14.77
N VAL A 167 -15.16 -1.29 -14.59
CA VAL A 167 -14.43 -0.65 -13.49
C VAL A 167 -14.51 0.87 -13.57
N ALA A 168 -14.30 1.45 -14.76
CA ALA A 168 -14.40 2.88 -14.97
C ALA A 168 -15.82 3.40 -14.72
N TYR A 169 -16.85 2.68 -15.16
CA TYR A 169 -18.24 3.01 -14.92
C TYR A 169 -18.58 3.00 -13.43
N VAL A 170 -18.21 1.94 -12.71
CA VAL A 170 -18.41 1.84 -11.25
C VAL A 170 -17.70 3.00 -10.52
N ALA A 171 -16.46 3.30 -10.91
CA ALA A 171 -15.68 4.39 -10.31
C ALA A 171 -16.26 5.79 -10.60
N ILE A 172 -16.70 6.07 -11.83
CA ILE A 172 -17.26 7.38 -12.21
C ILE A 172 -18.59 7.63 -11.54
N TYR A 173 -19.47 6.63 -11.54
CA TYR A 173 -20.82 6.80 -11.04
C TYR A 173 -20.94 6.60 -9.53
N ASN A 174 -19.82 6.32 -8.84
CA ASN A 174 -19.79 5.90 -7.44
C ASN A 174 -20.92 4.90 -7.16
N VAL A 175 -21.18 3.99 -8.12
CA VAL A 175 -22.19 2.95 -7.92
C VAL A 175 -21.64 2.13 -6.79
N ASP A 176 -22.25 2.28 -5.63
CA ASP A 176 -21.85 1.60 -4.43
C ASP A 176 -22.31 0.14 -4.51
N LEU A 177 -21.72 -0.58 -5.46
CA LEU A 177 -21.91 -2.00 -5.69
C LEU A 177 -21.57 -2.77 -4.40
N LEU A 178 -20.66 -2.22 -3.59
CA LEU A 178 -20.29 -2.74 -2.27
C LEU A 178 -21.47 -2.68 -1.31
N THR A 179 -22.23 -1.58 -1.27
CA THR A 179 -23.47 -1.51 -0.46
C THR A 179 -24.54 -2.53 -0.86
N TYR A 180 -24.56 -2.99 -2.12
CA TYR A 180 -25.49 -4.04 -2.58
C TYR A 180 -25.01 -5.48 -2.34
N ILE A 181 -23.72 -5.70 -2.11
CA ILE A 181 -23.09 -7.01 -1.83
C ILE A 181 -22.47 -6.99 -0.42
N ASN A 182 -22.98 -6.11 0.44
CA ASN A 182 -22.27 -5.63 1.63
C ASN A 182 -22.03 -6.74 2.63
N ASP A 183 -23.00 -7.63 2.86
CA ASP A 183 -22.88 -8.66 3.90
C ASP A 183 -21.79 -9.68 3.59
N ASP A 184 -21.70 -10.15 2.33
CA ASP A 184 -20.69 -11.12 1.91
C ASP A 184 -19.29 -10.49 1.82
N ILE A 185 -19.21 -9.26 1.30
CA ILE A 185 -17.93 -8.55 1.19
C ILE A 185 -17.44 -8.12 2.58
N PHE A 186 -18.34 -7.66 3.46
CA PHE A 186 -18.01 -7.37 4.84
C PHE A 186 -17.52 -8.65 5.52
N TYR A 187 -18.23 -9.77 5.40
CA TYR A 187 -17.77 -11.06 5.92
C TYR A 187 -16.37 -11.47 5.41
N LEU A 188 -16.09 -11.29 4.12
CA LEU A 188 -14.76 -11.57 3.58
C LEU A 188 -13.71 -10.57 4.08
N ALA A 189 -14.08 -9.30 4.25
CA ALA A 189 -13.22 -8.26 4.80
C ALA A 189 -12.90 -8.55 6.27
N THR A 190 -13.88 -8.94 7.08
CA THR A 190 -13.66 -9.31 8.49
C THR A 190 -12.73 -10.52 8.61
N LEU A 191 -12.90 -11.54 7.74
CA LEU A 191 -11.96 -12.67 7.65
C LEU A 191 -10.52 -12.24 7.29
N SER A 192 -10.36 -11.13 6.57
CA SER A 192 -9.04 -10.56 6.23
C SER A 192 -8.45 -9.66 7.33
N GLY A 193 -9.14 -9.53 8.47
CA GLY A 193 -8.75 -8.67 9.57
C GLY A 193 -9.21 -7.22 9.44
N TYR A 194 -10.19 -6.93 8.57
CA TYR A 194 -10.68 -5.57 8.34
C TYR A 194 -11.30 -4.93 9.59
N GLU A 195 -11.87 -5.72 10.50
CA GLU A 195 -12.47 -5.25 11.77
C GLU A 195 -11.46 -4.51 12.66
N MET A 196 -10.16 -4.75 12.51
CA MET A 196 -9.13 -4.01 13.27
C MET A 196 -8.93 -2.57 12.79
N TYR A 197 -9.67 -2.14 11.77
CA TYR A 197 -9.59 -0.80 11.18
C TYR A 197 -10.88 0.01 11.28
N THR A 198 -11.97 -0.60 11.79
CA THR A 198 -13.30 0.02 11.99
C THR A 198 -13.52 0.34 13.45
#